data_AF-A0A7S2CMK9-F1
#
_entry.id   AF-A0A7S2CMK9-F1
#
_cell.length_a   1.000
_cell.length_b   1.000
_cell.length_c   1.000
_cell.angle_alpha   90.00
_cell.angle_beta   90.00
_cell.angle_gamma   90.00
#
_symmetry.space_group_name_H-M   'P 1'
#
loop_
_entity.id
_entity.type
_entity.pdbx_description
1 polymer ?
#
loop_
_entity_poly.entity_id
_entity_poly.type
_entity_poly.pdbx_seq_one_letter_code
_entity_poly.pdbx_strand_id
1 'polypeptide(L)'
;QLADYAEQLAVLPPGATVAELGYLKQISCRSVFPDSQSWLDPVTALFPWAIAPTGYLWAGPAGCVTGLHSDDEQNLLFQLHGEKRVTLVPKSFSGCLYTNQKYDSGTTCCDVDAESPDLRRHPKFKEVLEAKGAVRTTVSSLSVP
;
A
#
# COMPACT_ATOMS: atom_id res chain seq x y z
N GLN A 1 -12.36 -18.35 -6.12
CA GLN A 1 -11.32 -17.80 -5.23
C GLN A 1 -11.43 -16.28 -5.06
N LEU A 2 -11.22 -15.45 -6.09
CA LEU A 2 -11.38 -13.99 -5.95
C LEU A 2 -12.85 -13.56 -5.77
N ALA A 3 -13.77 -14.14 -6.54
CA ALA A 3 -15.21 -13.89 -6.41
C ALA A 3 -15.69 -14.25 -4.99
N ASP A 4 -15.37 -15.46 -4.52
CA ASP A 4 -15.71 -15.91 -3.17
C ASP A 4 -15.14 -14.98 -2.08
N TYR A 5 -13.91 -14.47 -2.26
CA TYR A 5 -13.33 -13.51 -1.33
C TYR A 5 -14.09 -12.18 -1.34
N ALA A 6 -14.46 -11.68 -2.51
CA ALA A 6 -15.21 -10.43 -2.65
C ALA A 6 -16.61 -10.56 -2.00
N GLU A 7 -17.28 -11.69 -2.19
CA GLU A 7 -18.56 -12.00 -1.54
C GLU A 7 -18.42 -12.02 -0.01
N GLN A 8 -17.38 -12.69 0.51
CA GLN A 8 -17.09 -12.71 1.95
C GLN A 8 -16.77 -11.31 2.49
N LEU A 9 -15.95 -10.53 1.78
CA LEU A 9 -15.60 -9.15 2.14
C LEU A 9 -16.83 -8.25 2.21
N ALA A 10 -17.77 -8.40 1.27
CA ALA A 10 -18.97 -7.59 1.18
C ALA A 10 -19.97 -7.80 2.33
N VAL A 11 -19.95 -8.99 2.95
CA VAL A 11 -20.85 -9.35 4.06
C VAL A 11 -20.14 -9.35 5.42
N LEU A 12 -18.88 -8.92 5.49
CA LEU A 12 -18.15 -8.89 6.75
C LEU A 12 -18.86 -7.96 7.76
N PRO A 13 -19.02 -8.41 9.02
CA PRO A 13 -19.61 -7.57 10.05
C PRO A 13 -18.71 -6.35 10.34
N PRO A 14 -19.30 -5.23 10.78
CA PRO A 14 -18.53 -4.10 11.28
C PRO A 14 -17.54 -4.54 12.37
N GLY A 15 -16.26 -4.21 12.20
CA GLY A 15 -15.20 -4.59 13.13
C GLY A 15 -14.52 -5.93 12.81
N ALA A 16 -14.90 -6.62 11.74
CA ALA A 16 -14.16 -7.77 11.25
C ALA A 16 -12.68 -7.43 10.98
N THR A 17 -11.79 -8.36 11.32
CA THR A 17 -10.35 -8.18 11.31
C THR A 17 -9.68 -8.93 10.16
N VAL A 18 -8.43 -8.56 9.88
CA VAL A 18 -7.55 -9.26 8.94
C VAL A 18 -7.43 -10.75 9.25
N ALA A 19 -7.48 -11.16 10.51
CA ALA A 19 -7.34 -12.56 10.88
C ALA A 19 -8.51 -13.43 10.39
N GLU A 20 -9.69 -12.83 10.17
CA GLU A 20 -10.91 -13.55 9.81
C GLU A 20 -11.04 -13.81 8.31
N LEU A 21 -10.59 -12.87 7.47
CA LEU A 21 -10.70 -13.00 6.01
C LEU A 21 -9.34 -13.01 5.28
N GLY A 22 -8.30 -12.45 5.89
CA GLY A 22 -7.00 -12.25 5.26
C GLY A 22 -6.92 -10.96 4.45
N TYR A 23 -5.75 -10.71 3.86
CA TYR A 23 -5.45 -9.51 3.08
C TYR A 23 -4.93 -9.92 1.70
N LEU A 24 -5.71 -9.65 0.66
CA LEU A 24 -5.28 -9.85 -0.71
C LEU A 24 -4.39 -8.70 -1.16
N LYS A 25 -3.21 -9.05 -1.69
CA LYS A 25 -2.18 -8.09 -2.11
C LYS A 25 -1.76 -8.36 -3.54
N GLN A 26 -1.38 -7.30 -4.24
CA GLN A 26 -0.75 -7.35 -5.57
C GLN A 26 -1.52 -8.22 -6.58
N ILE A 27 -2.86 -8.17 -6.56
CA ILE A 27 -3.65 -8.87 -7.58
C ILE A 27 -3.59 -8.05 -8.85
N SER A 28 -3.15 -8.64 -9.95
CA SER A 28 -3.14 -7.93 -11.25
C SER A 28 -4.52 -7.41 -11.59
N CYS A 29 -4.66 -6.11 -11.87
CA CYS A 29 -5.93 -5.54 -12.32
C CYS A 29 -6.44 -6.25 -13.58
N ARG A 30 -5.54 -6.70 -14.47
CA ARG A 30 -5.91 -7.41 -15.70
C ARG A 30 -6.57 -8.77 -15.45
N SER A 31 -6.25 -9.44 -14.35
CA SER A 31 -6.90 -10.72 -14.01
C SER A 31 -8.31 -10.54 -13.45
N VAL A 32 -8.64 -9.34 -12.97
CA VAL A 32 -9.96 -8.97 -12.43
C VAL A 32 -10.80 -8.25 -13.49
N PHE A 33 -10.17 -7.36 -14.23
CA PHE A 33 -10.75 -6.49 -15.24
C PHE A 33 -9.92 -6.61 -16.52
N PRO A 34 -10.30 -7.53 -17.44
CA PRO A 34 -9.51 -7.78 -18.65
C PRO A 34 -9.20 -6.53 -19.49
N ASP A 35 -10.10 -5.55 -19.46
CA ASP A 35 -9.99 -4.27 -20.19
C ASP A 35 -9.32 -3.15 -19.39
N SER A 36 -8.70 -3.45 -18.23
CA SER A 36 -8.09 -2.45 -17.34
C SER A 36 -6.97 -1.63 -17.99
N GLN A 37 -6.42 -2.10 -19.11
CA GLN A 37 -5.40 -1.35 -19.85
C GLN A 37 -5.90 0.03 -20.26
N SER A 38 -7.17 0.14 -20.67
CA SER A 38 -7.79 1.42 -21.04
C SER A 38 -7.81 2.43 -19.89
N TRP A 39 -7.79 1.97 -18.63
CA TRP A 39 -7.73 2.83 -17.45
C TRP A 39 -6.33 3.39 -17.19
N LEU A 40 -5.30 2.76 -17.75
CA LEU A 40 -3.91 3.18 -17.63
C LEU A 40 -3.51 4.16 -18.74
N ASP A 41 -4.31 4.30 -19.80
CA ASP A 41 -4.04 5.23 -20.90
C ASP A 41 -3.98 6.69 -20.43
N PRO A 42 -4.91 7.20 -19.58
CA PRO A 42 -4.79 8.54 -19.02
C PRO A 42 -3.55 8.72 -18.14
N VAL A 43 -3.16 7.69 -17.39
CA VAL A 43 -1.93 7.73 -16.57
C VAL A 43 -0.70 7.85 -17.47
N THR A 44 -0.67 7.09 -18.57
CA THR A 44 0.41 7.14 -19.56
C THR A 44 0.47 8.52 -20.23
N ALA A 45 -0.68 9.14 -20.50
CA ALA A 45 -0.75 10.49 -21.04
C ALA A 45 -0.21 11.56 -20.06
N LEU A 46 -0.46 11.41 -18.76
CA LEU A 46 0.06 12.32 -17.73
C LEU A 46 1.56 12.08 -17.44
N PHE A 47 2.02 10.84 -17.58
CA PHE A 47 3.39 10.42 -17.30
C PHE A 47 3.98 9.70 -18.51
N PRO A 48 4.31 10.41 -19.61
CA PRO A 48 4.75 9.79 -20.86
C PRO A 48 6.09 9.06 -20.77
N TRP A 49 6.83 9.27 -19.68
CA TRP A 49 8.05 8.55 -19.35
C TRP A 49 7.80 7.24 -18.58
N ALA A 50 6.57 6.95 -18.16
CA ALA A 50 6.21 5.68 -17.55
C ALA A 50 6.20 4.59 -18.62
N ILE A 51 7.17 3.68 -18.56
CA ILE A 51 7.27 2.55 -19.48
C ILE A 51 6.41 1.41 -18.92
N ALA A 52 5.45 0.93 -19.72
CA ALA A 52 4.62 -0.24 -19.40
C ALA A 52 3.95 -0.18 -18.00
N PRO A 53 3.05 0.79 -17.74
CA PRO A 53 2.38 0.88 -16.45
C PRO A 53 1.66 -0.42 -16.13
N THR A 54 1.89 -0.93 -14.93
CA THR A 54 1.17 -2.09 -14.40
C THR A 54 0.11 -1.62 -13.39
N GLY A 55 -0.94 -2.41 -13.24
CA GLY A 55 -2.02 -2.14 -12.30
C GLY A 55 -2.19 -3.31 -11.34
N TYR A 56 -2.20 -3.01 -10.05
CA TYR A 56 -2.43 -4.00 -9.00
C TYR A 56 -3.54 -3.54 -8.04
N LEU A 57 -4.24 -4.51 -7.48
CA LEU A 57 -5.32 -4.34 -6.53
C LEU A 57 -4.94 -4.94 -5.17
N TRP A 58 -5.35 -4.24 -4.14
CA TRP A 58 -5.30 -4.68 -2.74
C TRP A 58 -6.72 -4.65 -2.20
N ALA A 59 -7.13 -5.72 -1.50
CA ALA A 59 -8.47 -5.82 -0.92
C ALA A 59 -8.40 -6.55 0.41
N GLY A 60 -9.14 -6.05 1.39
CA GLY A 60 -9.29 -6.70 2.69
C GLY A 60 -10.03 -5.83 3.70
N PRO A 61 -10.30 -6.39 4.89
CA PRO A 61 -11.04 -5.69 5.93
C PRO A 61 -10.24 -4.55 6.57
N ALA A 62 -10.90 -3.81 7.46
CA ALA A 62 -10.23 -2.82 8.30
C ALA A 62 -9.08 -3.45 9.09
N GLY A 63 -7.98 -2.71 9.24
CA GLY A 63 -6.78 -3.17 9.96
C GLY A 63 -5.77 -3.91 9.09
N CYS A 64 -5.99 -4.08 7.77
CA CYS A 64 -4.96 -4.55 6.85
C CYS A 64 -3.72 -3.65 6.88
N VAL A 65 -2.55 -4.25 7.15
CA VAL A 65 -1.26 -3.54 7.16
C VAL A 65 -0.35 -4.06 6.04
N THR A 66 0.17 -3.10 5.27
CA THR A 66 1.39 -3.29 4.49
C THR A 66 2.50 -2.59 5.25
N GLY A 67 3.54 -3.33 5.65
CA GLY A 67 4.67 -2.76 6.40
C GLY A 67 5.43 -1.72 5.58
N LEU A 68 6.27 -0.92 6.23
CA LEU A 68 7.14 0.02 5.51
C LEU A 68 8.04 -0.75 4.54
N HIS A 69 8.15 -0.24 3.33
CA HIS A 69 9.02 -0.76 2.29
C HIS A 69 9.31 0.35 1.28
N SER A 70 10.28 0.12 0.41
CA SER A 70 10.46 0.87 -0.82
C SER A 70 10.24 -0.05 -2.00
N ASP A 71 9.45 0.41 -2.97
CA ASP A 71 9.33 -0.23 -4.29
C ASP A 71 10.50 0.18 -5.19
N ASP A 72 10.82 -0.65 -6.18
CA ASP A 72 11.77 -0.33 -7.25
C ASP A 72 11.14 0.50 -8.39
N GLU A 73 9.81 0.65 -8.38
CA GLU A 73 9.01 1.39 -9.36
C GLU A 73 8.45 2.73 -8.83
N GLN A 74 7.97 3.58 -9.74
CA GLN A 74 7.20 4.80 -9.41
C GLN A 74 5.72 4.43 -9.30
N ASN A 75 5.07 4.76 -8.19
CA ASN A 75 3.71 4.29 -7.89
C ASN A 75 2.69 5.42 -7.72
N LEU A 76 1.46 5.13 -8.16
CA LEU A 76 0.26 5.90 -7.86
C LEU A 76 -0.70 5.03 -7.06
N LEU A 77 -1.22 5.55 -5.95
CA LEU A 77 -2.22 4.86 -5.12
C LEU A 77 -3.60 5.50 -5.34
N PHE A 78 -4.55 4.69 -5.82
CA PHE A 78 -5.95 5.07 -5.93
C PHE A 78 -6.78 4.29 -4.90
N GLN A 79 -7.45 5.00 -3.99
CA GLN A 79 -8.35 4.37 -3.02
C GLN A 79 -9.76 4.30 -3.61
N LEU A 80 -10.25 3.07 -3.86
CA LEU A 80 -11.59 2.86 -4.43
C LEU A 80 -12.68 2.84 -3.37
N HIS A 81 -12.42 2.24 -2.20
CA HIS A 81 -13.40 2.13 -1.12
C HIS A 81 -12.72 2.19 0.26
N GLY A 82 -13.35 2.89 1.21
CA GLY A 82 -12.85 3.03 2.58
C GLY A 82 -11.68 4.00 2.70
N GLU A 83 -10.90 3.85 3.77
CA GLU A 83 -9.79 4.73 4.09
C GLU A 83 -8.49 3.96 4.30
N LYS A 84 -7.38 4.53 3.86
CA LYS A 84 -6.05 3.99 4.08
C LYS A 84 -5.14 5.05 4.66
N ARG A 85 -4.57 4.76 5.82
CA ARG A 85 -3.48 5.57 6.39
C ARG A 85 -2.17 5.19 5.70
N VAL A 86 -1.48 6.19 5.17
CA VAL A 86 -0.22 6.03 4.45
C VAL A 86 0.86 6.86 5.13
N THR A 87 2.02 6.23 5.36
CA THR A 87 3.23 6.89 5.85
C THR A 87 4.25 6.90 4.72
N LEU A 88 4.65 8.09 4.29
CA LEU A 88 5.70 8.29 3.27
C LEU A 88 6.95 8.85 3.96
N VAL A 89 8.07 8.18 3.73
CA VAL A 89 9.38 8.57 4.27
C VAL A 89 10.31 8.93 3.12
N PRO A 90 10.94 10.13 3.11
CA PRO A 90 11.89 10.49 2.07
C PRO A 90 13.10 9.56 2.02
N LYS A 91 13.61 9.31 0.81
CA LYS A 91 14.78 8.43 0.59
C LYS A 91 16.03 8.82 1.40
N SER A 92 16.18 10.10 1.72
CA SER A 92 17.27 10.62 2.58
C SER A 92 17.29 10.00 3.98
N PHE A 93 16.17 9.43 4.44
CA PHE A 93 16.06 8.75 5.73
C PHE A 93 16.11 7.22 5.62
N SER A 94 16.46 6.65 4.47
CA SER A 94 16.54 5.19 4.27
C SER A 94 17.40 4.47 5.32
N GLY A 95 18.50 5.09 5.77
CA GLY A 95 19.35 4.57 6.84
C GLY A 95 18.71 4.51 8.23
N CYS A 96 17.50 5.06 8.39
CA CYS A 96 16.72 5.05 9.63
C CYS A 96 15.59 4.02 9.61
N LEU A 97 15.37 3.32 8.49
CA LEU A 97 14.23 2.42 8.29
C LEU A 97 14.50 0.95 8.61
N TYR A 98 15.77 0.58 8.82
CA TYR A 98 16.19 -0.78 9.22
C TYR A 98 15.63 -1.87 8.28
N THR A 99 16.22 -2.04 7.11
CA THR A 99 15.76 -3.07 6.15
C THR A 99 15.91 -4.49 6.72
N ASN A 100 14.99 -5.37 6.35
CA ASN A 100 15.03 -6.79 6.72
C ASN A 100 15.13 -7.70 5.48
N GLN A 101 15.24 -9.00 5.72
CA GLN A 101 15.38 -10.02 4.68
C GLN A 101 14.03 -10.62 4.25
N LYS A 102 12.90 -10.05 4.69
CA LYS A 102 11.59 -10.54 4.29
C LYS A 102 11.45 -10.31 2.78
N TYR A 103 11.16 -11.39 2.07
CA TYR A 103 10.85 -11.31 0.65
C TYR A 103 9.42 -10.79 0.44
N ASP A 104 9.30 -9.74 -0.36
CA ASP A 104 8.05 -9.25 -0.94
C ASP A 104 8.40 -8.65 -2.32
N SER A 105 7.64 -9.03 -3.35
CA SER A 105 8.05 -8.90 -4.75
C SER A 105 8.23 -7.44 -5.16
N GLY A 106 9.41 -7.08 -5.70
CA GLY A 106 9.75 -5.71 -6.12
C GLY A 106 10.02 -4.75 -4.97
N THR A 107 10.17 -5.23 -3.74
CA THR A 107 10.28 -4.36 -2.55
C THR A 107 11.53 -4.62 -1.73
N THR A 108 12.00 -3.58 -1.04
CA THR A 108 12.89 -3.71 0.11
C THR A 108 12.10 -3.44 1.39
N CYS A 109 11.80 -4.51 2.14
CA CYS A 109 11.00 -4.44 3.36
C CYS A 109 11.80 -3.85 4.55
N CYS A 110 11.11 -3.09 5.39
CA CYS A 110 11.65 -2.50 6.61
C CYS A 110 11.19 -3.31 7.85
N ASP A 111 12.03 -3.32 8.88
CA ASP A 111 11.80 -4.00 10.16
C ASP A 111 11.01 -3.14 11.15
N VAL A 112 10.97 -1.83 10.93
CA VAL A 112 10.24 -0.89 11.79
C VAL A 112 8.74 -0.98 11.53
N ASP A 113 7.97 -1.08 12.62
CA ASP A 113 6.55 -0.75 12.62
C ASP A 113 6.36 0.77 12.76
N ALA A 114 5.91 1.43 11.70
CA ALA A 114 5.69 2.88 11.70
C ALA A 114 4.53 3.32 12.60
N GLU A 115 3.60 2.41 12.90
CA GLU A 115 2.42 2.69 13.70
C GLU A 115 2.73 2.65 15.20
N SER A 116 3.66 1.78 15.60
CA SER A 116 4.12 1.61 16.98
C SER A 116 5.63 1.27 17.04
N PRO A 117 6.53 2.22 16.73
CA PRO A 117 7.96 1.94 16.58
C PRO A 117 8.63 1.61 17.93
N ASP A 118 9.41 0.52 17.99
CA ASP A 118 10.29 0.22 19.12
C ASP A 118 11.62 0.98 18.99
N LEU A 119 11.66 2.20 19.53
CA LEU A 119 12.83 3.06 19.48
C LEU A 119 14.03 2.53 20.29
N ARG A 120 13.86 1.49 21.13
CA ARG A 120 15.01 0.84 21.78
C ARG A 120 15.74 -0.07 20.78
N ARG A 121 14.99 -0.77 19.93
CA ARG A 121 15.51 -1.63 18.86
C ARG A 121 15.93 -0.84 17.63
N HIS A 122 15.19 0.22 17.31
CA HIS A 122 15.34 1.03 16.10
C HIS A 122 15.55 2.53 16.41
N PRO A 123 16.59 2.91 17.18
CA PRO A 123 16.73 4.27 17.72
C PRO A 123 16.79 5.38 16.68
N LYS A 124 17.35 5.14 15.49
CA LYS A 124 17.44 6.12 14.41
C LYS A 124 16.09 6.44 13.79
N PHE A 125 15.07 5.60 13.98
CA PHE A 125 13.73 5.89 13.45
C PHE A 125 13.11 7.14 14.08
N LYS A 126 13.61 7.59 15.24
CA LYS A 126 13.25 8.88 15.82
C LYS A 126 13.50 10.05 14.84
N GLU A 127 14.55 9.97 14.03
CA GLU A 127 14.86 10.99 13.02
C GLU A 127 13.74 11.09 11.96
N VAL A 128 13.08 9.98 11.62
CA VAL A 128 11.92 9.96 10.70
C VAL A 128 10.69 10.59 11.35
N LEU A 129 10.45 10.31 12.63
CA LEU A 129 9.30 10.87 13.36
C LEU A 129 9.40 12.40 13.50
N GLU A 130 10.62 12.94 13.55
CA GLU A 130 10.90 14.37 13.66
C GLU A 130 11.17 15.06 12.31
N ALA A 131 11.24 14.29 11.22
CA ALA A 131 11.64 14.77 9.91
C ALA A 131 10.59 15.72 9.30
N LYS A 132 11.05 16.92 8.91
CA LYS A 132 10.31 17.75 7.96
C LYS A 132 10.28 17.04 6.60
N GLY A 133 9.12 16.51 6.21
CA GLY A 133 8.92 15.84 4.93
C GLY A 133 8.55 14.35 5.04
N ALA A 134 8.64 13.75 6.23
CA ALA A 134 7.89 12.53 6.49
C ALA A 134 6.40 12.90 6.58
N VAL A 135 5.56 12.24 5.79
CA VAL A 135 4.14 12.55 5.70
C VAL A 135 3.35 11.35 6.18
N ARG A 136 2.45 11.58 7.13
CA ARG A 136 1.41 10.64 7.50
C ARG A 136 0.07 11.24 7.14
N THR A 137 -0.65 10.59 6.24
CA THR A 137 -1.91 11.09 5.71
C THR A 137 -2.91 9.95 5.56
N THR A 138 -4.18 10.31 5.44
CA THR A 138 -5.26 9.38 5.10
C THR A 138 -5.67 9.62 3.66
N VAL A 139 -5.73 8.55 2.88
CA VAL A 139 -6.31 8.53 1.54
C VAL A 139 -7.68 7.89 1.67
N SER A 140 -8.73 8.67 1.44
CA SER A 140 -10.12 8.20 1.45
C SER A 140 -10.61 7.99 0.03
N SER A 141 -11.58 7.10 -0.15
CA SER A 141 -12.20 6.89 -1.47
C SER A 141 -12.86 8.16 -1.99
N LEU A 142 -12.68 8.42 -3.29
CA LEU A 142 -13.42 9.47 -3.97
C LEU A 142 -14.89 9.06 -4.07
N SER A 143 -15.76 9.83 -3.41
CA SER A 143 -17.20 9.75 -3.64
C SER A 143 -17.48 10.45 -4.96
N VAL A 144 -17.64 9.68 -6.04
CA VAL A 144 -18.19 10.23 -7.28
C VAL A 144 -19.73 10.15 -7.13
N PRO A 145 -20.45 11.29 -7.17
CA PRO A 145 -21.90 11.30 -7.08
C PRO A 145 -22.58 10.60 -8.27
#